data_AF-A0A357LKL7-F1
#
_entry.id   AF-A0A357LKL7-F1
#
_cell.length_a   1.000
_cell.length_b   1.000
_cell.length_c   1.000
_cell.angle_alpha   90.00
_cell.angle_beta   90.00
_cell.angle_gamma   90.00
#
_symmetry.space_group_name_H-M   'P 1'
#
loop_
_entity.id
_entity.type
_entity.pdbx_description
1 polymer ?
#
loop_
_entity_poly.entity_id
_entity_poly.type
_entity_poly.pdbx_seq_one_letter_code
_entity_poly.pdbx_strand_id
1 'polypeptide(L)' 'MRGKRVCRVHGGKSTGPRSEQGRKRCAAAKTIHGWETRKKRQIRAEKFREMKALFNSLNW' A
#
# COMPACT_ATOMS: atom_id res chain seq x y z
N MET A 1 -4.97 -30.63 -8.67
CA MET A 1 -3.68 -30.41 -9.38
C MET A 1 -2.58 -30.85 -8.44
N ARG A 2 -1.82 -31.89 -8.77
CA ARG A 2 -0.71 -32.33 -7.90
C ARG A 2 0.37 -31.25 -7.84
N GLY A 3 0.95 -31.01 -6.66
CA GLY A 3 2.07 -30.09 -6.46
C GLY A 3 1.77 -28.59 -6.51
N LYS A 4 0.50 -28.15 -6.54
CA LYS A 4 0.15 -26.71 -6.51
C LYS A 4 -0.65 -26.36 -5.27
N ARG A 5 -0.36 -25.20 -4.67
CA ARG A 5 -1.07 -24.67 -3.49
C ARG A 5 -2.55 -24.35 -3.79
N VAL A 6 -2.86 -23.87 -4.99
CA VAL A 6 -4.24 -23.54 -5.42
C VAL A 6 -4.49 -24.03 -6.85
N CYS A 7 -5.70 -24.50 -7.14
CA CYS A 7 -6.07 -24.93 -8.48
C CYS A 7 -6.73 -23.81 -9.31
N ARG A 8 -6.92 -24.04 -10.61
CA ARG A 8 -7.48 -23.07 -11.55
C ARG A 8 -8.84 -22.49 -11.12
N VAL A 9 -9.72 -23.32 -10.56
CA VAL A 9 -11.04 -22.88 -10.06
C VAL A 9 -10.98 -22.18 -8.71
N HIS A 10 -9.90 -22.35 -7.95
CA HIS A 10 -9.64 -21.68 -6.67
C HIS A 10 -8.62 -20.54 -6.85
N GLY A 11 -8.78 -19.75 -7.91
CA GLY A 11 -8.00 -18.54 -8.12
C GLY A 11 -6.58 -18.74 -8.67
N GLY A 12 -6.14 -19.97 -8.99
CA GLY A 12 -4.82 -20.21 -9.58
C GLY A 12 -4.60 -19.57 -10.96
N LYS A 13 -5.65 -19.05 -11.60
CA LYS A 13 -5.58 -18.23 -12.84
C LYS A 13 -5.88 -16.74 -12.63
N SER A 14 -6.21 -16.32 -11.41
CA SER A 14 -6.51 -14.93 -11.12
C SER A 14 -5.23 -14.10 -11.21
N THR A 15 -5.08 -13.32 -12.29
CA THR A 15 -3.89 -12.49 -12.55
C THR A 15 -4.09 -11.02 -12.18
N GLY A 16 -5.19 -10.70 -11.50
CA GLY A 16 -5.60 -9.33 -11.24
C GLY A 16 -6.01 -8.57 -12.51
N PRO A 17 -6.24 -7.25 -12.41
CA PRO A 17 -6.65 -6.43 -13.55
C PRO A 17 -5.49 -6.19 -14.53
N ARG A 18 -5.68 -6.61 -15.79
CA ARG A 18 -4.71 -6.40 -16.88
C ARG A 18 -4.85 -5.05 -17.57
N SER A 19 -6.05 -4.47 -17.59
CA SER A 19 -6.30 -3.16 -18.19
C SER A 19 -5.88 -2.03 -17.27
N GLU A 20 -5.56 -0.87 -17.87
CA GLU A 20 -5.22 0.33 -17.13
C GLU A 20 -6.40 0.80 -16.26
N GLN A 21 -7.62 0.81 -16.81
CA GLN A 21 -8.83 1.13 -16.05
C GLN A 21 -9.03 0.20 -14.86
N GLY A 22 -8.78 -1.10 -15.03
CA GLY A 22 -8.86 -2.08 -13.94
C GLY A 22 -7.85 -1.79 -12.83
N ARG A 23 -6.61 -1.45 -13.19
CA ARG A 23 -5.59 -1.03 -12.21
C ARG A 23 -6.00 0.24 -11.47
N LYS A 24 -6.55 1.24 -12.17
CA LYS A 24 -7.06 2.48 -11.57
C LYS A 24 -8.18 2.21 -10.56
N ARG A 25 -9.14 1.33 -10.89
CA ARG A 25 -10.21 0.93 -9.95
C ARG A 25 -9.66 0.26 -8.68
N CYS A 26 -8.71 -0.67 -8.83
CA CYS A 26 -8.07 -1.30 -7.66
C CYS A 26 -7.28 -0.28 -6.82
N ALA A 27 -6.64 0.71 -7.44
CA ALA A 27 -5.96 1.78 -6.72
C ALA A 27 -6.93 2.66 -5.93
N ALA A 28 -8.07 3.02 -6.53
CA ALA A 28 -9.13 3.80 -5.87
C ALA A 28 -9.78 3.02 -4.70
N ALA A 29 -10.00 1.72 -4.84
CA ALA A 29 -10.53 0.90 -3.74
C ALA A 29 -9.62 0.92 -2.50
N LYS A 30 -8.29 0.97 -2.70
CA LYS A 30 -7.31 1.07 -1.60
C LYS A 30 -7.38 2.38 -0.84
N THR A 31 -7.98 3.43 -1.40
CA THR A 31 -8.18 4.72 -0.71
C THR A 31 -9.54 4.82 -0.01
N ILE A 32 -10.50 3.94 -0.33
CA ILE A 32 -11.82 3.91 0.35
C ILE A 32 -11.66 3.39 1.78
N HIS A 33 -10.91 2.29 1.97
CA HIS A 33 -10.67 1.70 3.29
C HIS A 33 -9.29 2.05 3.87
N GLY A 34 -8.40 2.65 3.08
CA GLY A 34 -7.08 3.08 3.52
C GLY A 34 -7.05 4.58 3.81
N TRP A 35 -6.94 4.95 5.09
CA TRP A 35 -6.70 6.34 5.49
C TRP A 35 -5.29 6.84 5.10
N GLU A 36 -4.43 5.93 4.67
CA GLU A 36 -3.02 6.15 4.34
C GLU A 36 -2.76 6.20 2.83
N THR A 37 -2.50 7.41 2.31
CA THR A 37 -2.10 7.63 0.91
C THR A 37 -0.58 7.77 0.79
N ARG A 38 -0.03 7.64 -0.43
CA ARG A 38 1.41 7.88 -0.66
C ARG A 38 1.85 9.30 -0.26
N LYS A 39 1.01 10.30 -0.55
CA LYS A 39 1.24 11.70 -0.15
C LYS A 39 1.23 11.85 1.38
N LYS A 40 0.24 11.27 2.07
CA LYS A 40 0.19 11.28 3.54
C LYS A 40 1.41 10.59 4.16
N ARG A 41 1.90 9.49 3.55
CA ARG A 41 3.11 8.80 4.00
C ARG A 41 4.35 9.69 3.93
N GLN A 42 4.52 10.45 2.84
CA GLN A 42 5.63 11.39 2.68
C GLN A 42 5.58 12.49 3.74
N ILE A 43 4.41 13.13 3.91
CA ILE A 43 4.21 14.19 4.91
C ILE A 43 4.53 13.66 6.31
N ARG A 44 4.02 12.48 6.68
CA ARG A 44 4.27 11.91 8.00
C ARG A 44 5.76 11.58 8.21
N ALA A 45 6.43 11.05 7.19
CA ALA A 45 7.86 10.76 7.27
C ALA A 45 8.71 12.03 7.39
N GLU A 46 8.29 13.13 6.79
CA GLU A 46 8.93 14.45 6.97
C GLU A 46 8.70 15.00 8.37
N LYS A 47 7.46 15.00 8.87
CA LYS A 47 7.13 15.48 10.22
C LYS A 47 7.80 14.68 11.32
N PHE A 48 7.96 13.35 11.15
CA PHE A 48 8.74 12.56 12.10
C PHE A 48 10.24 12.87 12.07
N ARG A 49 10.81 13.23 10.91
CA ARG A 49 12.20 13.68 10.83
C ARG A 49 12.39 15.03 11.53
N GLU A 50 11.49 15.98 11.30
CA GLU A 50 11.47 17.26 12.01
C GLU A 50 11.37 17.05 13.53
N MET A 51 10.42 16.23 13.98
CA MET A 51 10.23 15.93 15.39
C MET A 51 11.46 15.28 16.01
N LYS A 52 12.09 14.31 15.33
CA LYS A 52 13.33 13.69 15.81
C LYS A 52 14.46 14.72 15.95
N ALA A 53 14.61 15.62 14.99
CA ALA A 53 15.61 16.68 15.06
C ALA A 53 15.35 17.62 16.25
N LEU A 54 14.10 17.98 16.51
CA LEU A 54 13.71 18.79 17.67
C LEU A 54 14.03 18.09 18.98
N PHE A 55 13.65 16.82 19.15
CA PHE A 55 13.96 16.03 20.35
C PHE A 55 15.48 15.97 20.60
N ASN A 56 16.26 15.67 19.55
CA ASN A 56 17.72 15.66 19.65
C ASN A 56 18.28 17.02 20.07
N SER A 57 17.72 18.13 19.58
CA SER A 57 18.18 19.48 19.92
C SER A 57 17.84 19.90 21.36
N LEU A 58 16.83 19.27 21.96
CA LEU A 58 16.38 19.53 23.33
C LEU A 58 17.10 18.63 24.35
N ASN A 59 18.08 17.81 23.92
CA ASN A 59 18.80 16.83 24.76
C ASN A 59 17.84 15.95 25.60
N TRP A 60 16.73 15.53 24.99
CA TRP A 60 15.81 14.57 25.59
C TRP A 60 16.14 13.14 25.16
#